data_AF-A0A0Q6AHS4-F1
#
_entry.id   AF-A0A0Q6AHS4-F1
#
_cell.length_a   1.000
_cell.length_b   1.000
_cell.length_c   1.000
_cell.angle_alpha   90.00
_cell.angle_beta   90.00
_cell.angle_gamma   90.00
#
_symmetry.space_group_name_H-M   'P 1'
#
loop_
_entity.id
_entity.type
_entity.pdbx_description
1 polymer ?
#
loop_
_entity_poly.entity_id
_entity_poly.type
_entity_poly.pdbx_seq_one_letter_code
_entity_poly.pdbx_strand_id
1 'polypeptide(L)'
;MAKIATQTINGKAFEYALLLEFYEKLKLVTKVSIVDNASYKTALSCFESFDEKERSQYRLNASFSVNFLLDLEPRLSNGINEDDILELEIVADKAGQSGDVRDVLAIRSLQKWEIGISAKNNHRAVKHSRLSNDIDFGEKWLGTPCSENYFTVINPIFNGLAQLRKESKATKTWASLGDYHSTVYLPILNAFRDELIALDRDNPGVVAQKLVQYLIGNQDFYKVIKGKGKVEIQAYNLQGTLNLPFGNVKPKAKVPKLKLPTRLIEVVYQNNSTTTLLVTLNEGWQISFRIHNASSRVEPSLKFDINLVSSPHTLFVNTLFLG
;
A
#
# COMPACT_ATOMS: atom_id res chain seq x y z
N MET A 1 -24.48 15.46 5.49
CA MET A 1 -23.46 14.41 5.71
C MET A 1 -22.48 14.44 4.55
N ALA A 2 -21.17 14.37 4.80
CA ALA A 2 -20.18 14.35 3.73
C ALA A 2 -20.37 13.08 2.88
N LYS A 3 -20.45 13.23 1.55
CA LYS A 3 -20.59 12.10 0.62
C LYS A 3 -19.31 11.27 0.69
N ILE A 4 -19.39 10.03 1.17
CA ILE A 4 -18.26 9.10 1.18
C ILE A 4 -17.85 8.83 -0.28
N ALA A 5 -16.56 8.85 -0.56
CA ALA A 5 -16.05 8.60 -1.89
C ALA A 5 -16.39 7.18 -2.34
N THR A 6 -16.87 7.02 -3.58
CA THR A 6 -17.25 5.70 -4.14
C THR A 6 -16.11 4.68 -4.03
N GLN A 7 -14.86 5.10 -4.22
CA GLN A 7 -13.69 4.24 -4.07
C GLN A 7 -13.57 3.66 -2.65
N THR A 8 -13.83 4.46 -1.62
CA THR A 8 -13.81 4.03 -0.22
C THR A 8 -14.88 2.97 0.04
N ILE A 9 -16.11 3.21 -0.44
CA ILE A 9 -17.23 2.26 -0.29
C ILE A 9 -16.89 0.92 -0.95
N ASN A 10 -16.36 0.96 -2.17
CA ASN A 10 -15.96 -0.24 -2.91
C ASN A 10 -14.81 -1.01 -2.22
N GLY A 11 -13.82 -0.29 -1.69
CA GLY A 11 -12.71 -0.88 -0.94
C GLY A 11 -13.21 -1.60 0.31
N LYS A 12 -13.97 -0.89 1.15
CA LYS A 12 -14.53 -1.41 2.40
C LYS A 12 -15.48 -2.59 2.20
N ALA A 13 -16.29 -2.58 1.15
CA ALA A 13 -17.12 -3.73 0.79
C ALA A 13 -16.28 -4.97 0.42
N PHE A 14 -15.15 -4.79 -0.26
CA PHE A 14 -14.27 -5.90 -0.59
C PHE A 14 -13.52 -6.46 0.63
N GLU A 15 -13.08 -5.59 1.55
CA GLU A 15 -12.52 -6.00 2.85
C GLU A 15 -13.50 -6.90 3.62
N TYR A 16 -14.77 -6.47 3.74
CA TYR A 16 -15.80 -7.26 4.41
C TYR A 16 -16.05 -8.61 3.70
N ALA A 17 -16.13 -8.61 2.36
CA ALA A 17 -16.33 -9.86 1.61
C ALA A 17 -15.20 -10.87 1.84
N LEU A 18 -13.95 -10.42 1.93
CA LEU A 18 -12.81 -11.29 2.25
C LEU A 18 -12.93 -11.88 3.65
N LEU A 19 -13.21 -11.05 4.67
CA LEU A 19 -13.40 -11.51 6.03
C LEU A 19 -14.54 -12.53 6.14
N LEU A 20 -15.69 -12.24 5.51
CA LEU A 20 -16.85 -13.12 5.51
C LEU A 20 -16.52 -14.47 4.87
N GLU A 21 -15.83 -14.50 3.73
CA GLU A 21 -15.44 -15.75 3.07
C GLU A 21 -14.41 -16.55 3.88
N PHE A 22 -13.49 -15.90 4.60
CA PHE A 22 -12.64 -16.59 5.58
C PHE A 22 -13.48 -17.24 6.67
N TYR A 23 -14.37 -16.48 7.30
CA TYR A 23 -15.22 -16.96 8.39
C TYR A 23 -16.08 -18.16 7.95
N GLU A 24 -16.81 -18.03 6.84
CA GLU A 24 -17.73 -19.05 6.35
C GLU A 24 -17.03 -20.38 6.04
N LYS A 25 -15.80 -20.34 5.52
CA LYS A 25 -15.03 -21.55 5.20
C LYS A 25 -14.34 -22.13 6.44
N LEU A 26 -13.75 -21.27 7.28
CA LEU A 26 -12.92 -21.72 8.39
C LEU A 26 -13.72 -22.18 9.60
N LYS A 27 -14.92 -21.63 9.84
CA LYS A 27 -15.82 -22.08 10.92
C LYS A 27 -16.22 -23.56 10.82
N LEU A 28 -16.05 -24.16 9.64
CA LEU A 28 -16.34 -25.58 9.39
C LEU A 28 -15.20 -26.51 9.81
N VAL A 29 -13.98 -25.99 10.01
CA VAL A 29 -12.77 -26.79 10.22
C VAL A 29 -11.97 -26.39 11.47
N THR A 30 -12.17 -25.19 12.01
CA THR A 30 -11.52 -24.69 13.23
C THR A 30 -12.46 -23.75 13.99
N LYS A 31 -12.17 -23.49 15.26
CA LYS A 31 -12.81 -22.38 16.00
C LYS A 31 -12.33 -21.04 15.43
N VAL A 32 -13.29 -20.17 15.10
CA VAL A 32 -13.07 -18.85 14.51
C VAL A 32 -13.97 -17.84 15.21
N SER A 33 -13.45 -16.64 15.46
CA SER A 33 -14.22 -15.48 15.91
C SER A 33 -13.99 -14.29 14.98
N ILE A 34 -14.96 -13.37 14.95
CA ILE A 34 -14.84 -12.08 14.27
C ILE A 34 -14.75 -10.99 15.33
N VAL A 35 -13.78 -10.10 15.19
CA VAL A 35 -13.62 -8.94 16.07
C VAL A 35 -14.61 -7.85 15.66
N ASP A 36 -15.66 -7.61 16.48
CA ASP A 36 -16.69 -6.60 16.23
C ASP A 36 -16.22 -5.17 16.57
N ASN A 37 -15.31 -4.63 15.76
CA ASN A 37 -14.79 -3.27 15.89
C ASN A 37 -15.52 -2.26 14.97
N ALA A 38 -15.19 -0.97 15.08
CA ALA A 38 -15.83 0.08 14.28
C ALA A 38 -15.52 -0.06 12.77
N SER A 39 -14.33 -0.55 12.42
CA SER A 39 -13.94 -0.82 11.03
C SER A 39 -14.79 -1.92 10.42
N TYR A 40 -15.03 -3.00 11.16
CA TYR A 40 -15.91 -4.10 10.78
C TYR A 40 -17.32 -3.60 10.47
N LYS A 41 -17.92 -2.81 11.37
CA LYS A 41 -19.26 -2.23 11.18
C LYS A 41 -19.34 -1.33 9.95
N THR A 42 -18.30 -0.54 9.71
CA THR A 42 -18.20 0.34 8.54
C THR A 42 -18.12 -0.47 7.25
N ALA A 43 -17.29 -1.52 7.23
CA ALA A 43 -17.10 -2.39 6.08
C ALA A 43 -18.37 -3.19 5.76
N LEU A 44 -19.05 -3.72 6.77
CA LEU A 44 -20.36 -4.36 6.66
C LEU A 44 -21.38 -3.41 6.04
N SER A 45 -21.54 -2.20 6.59
CA SER A 45 -22.48 -1.21 6.07
C SER A 45 -22.19 -0.83 4.62
N CYS A 46 -20.91 -0.68 4.25
CA CYS A 46 -20.51 -0.45 2.87
C CYS A 46 -20.89 -1.63 1.96
N PHE A 47 -20.66 -2.87 2.40
CA PHE A 47 -21.03 -4.07 1.66
C PHE A 47 -22.55 -4.19 1.47
N GLU A 48 -23.33 -3.94 2.52
CA GLU A 48 -24.80 -4.00 2.49
C GLU A 48 -25.44 -2.89 1.66
N SER A 49 -24.72 -1.80 1.38
CA SER A 49 -25.20 -0.72 0.51
C SER A 49 -25.26 -1.09 -0.97
N PHE A 50 -24.61 -2.20 -1.37
CA PHE A 50 -24.63 -2.72 -2.74
C PHE A 50 -25.81 -3.67 -2.97
N ASP A 51 -26.25 -3.78 -4.23
CA ASP A 51 -27.31 -4.73 -4.58
C ASP A 51 -26.84 -6.20 -4.47
N GLU A 52 -27.75 -7.16 -4.60
CA GLU A 52 -27.41 -8.59 -4.50
C GLU A 52 -26.40 -9.05 -5.55
N LYS A 53 -26.46 -8.47 -6.76
CA LYS A 53 -25.59 -8.85 -7.87
C LYS A 53 -24.16 -8.40 -7.60
N GLU A 54 -23.98 -7.16 -7.16
CA GLU A 54 -22.69 -6.59 -6.79
C GLU A 54 -22.11 -7.28 -5.55
N ARG A 55 -22.92 -7.54 -4.51
CA ARG A 55 -22.51 -8.32 -3.33
C ARG A 55 -22.04 -9.72 -3.72
N SER A 56 -22.76 -10.39 -4.63
CA SER A 56 -22.37 -11.70 -5.15
C SER A 56 -21.03 -11.66 -5.89
N GLN A 57 -20.76 -10.59 -6.66
CA GLN A 57 -19.47 -10.42 -7.32
C GLN A 57 -18.32 -10.21 -6.32
N TYR A 58 -18.51 -9.42 -5.27
CA TYR A 58 -17.52 -9.27 -4.20
C TYR A 58 -17.23 -10.61 -3.51
N ARG A 59 -18.29 -11.36 -3.15
CA ARG A 59 -18.15 -12.68 -2.55
C ARG A 59 -17.46 -13.68 -3.46
N LEU A 60 -17.77 -13.69 -4.75
CA LEU A 60 -17.12 -14.58 -5.72
C LEU A 60 -15.61 -14.32 -5.77
N ASN A 61 -15.19 -13.05 -5.90
CA ASN A 61 -13.77 -12.67 -5.90
C ASN A 61 -13.08 -13.05 -4.58
N ALA A 62 -13.73 -12.77 -3.46
CA ALA A 62 -13.22 -13.12 -2.14
C ALA A 62 -13.08 -14.64 -1.98
N SER A 63 -14.07 -15.43 -2.43
CA SER A 63 -14.07 -16.89 -2.27
C SER A 63 -12.90 -17.55 -3.01
N PHE A 64 -12.62 -17.13 -4.25
CA PHE A 64 -11.46 -17.59 -5.01
C PHE A 64 -10.15 -17.26 -4.29
N SER A 65 -10.05 -16.04 -3.76
CA SER A 65 -8.87 -15.58 -3.02
C SER A 65 -8.65 -16.39 -1.76
N VAL A 66 -9.70 -16.55 -0.94
CA VAL A 66 -9.63 -17.28 0.33
C VAL A 66 -9.30 -18.75 0.09
N ASN A 67 -9.93 -19.42 -0.88
CA ASN A 67 -9.61 -20.81 -1.20
C ASN A 67 -8.11 -21.00 -1.51
N PHE A 68 -7.55 -20.10 -2.31
CA PHE A 68 -6.13 -20.15 -2.64
C PHE A 68 -5.24 -19.86 -1.42
N LEU A 69 -5.63 -18.92 -0.56
CA LEU A 69 -4.88 -18.62 0.65
C LEU A 69 -4.91 -19.76 1.68
N LEU A 70 -6.03 -20.50 1.79
CA LEU A 70 -6.11 -21.71 2.61
C LEU A 70 -5.12 -22.79 2.16
N ASP A 71 -4.81 -22.85 0.86
CA ASP A 71 -3.80 -23.75 0.30
C ASP A 71 -2.37 -23.30 0.61
N LEU A 72 -2.16 -21.99 0.79
CA LEU A 72 -0.85 -21.40 1.09
C LEU A 72 -0.56 -21.32 2.59
N GLU A 73 -1.57 -21.26 3.45
CA GLU A 73 -1.41 -20.96 4.87
C GLU A 73 -2.05 -22.04 5.75
N PRO A 74 -1.30 -23.13 6.06
CA PRO A 74 -1.79 -24.23 6.88
C PRO A 74 -2.37 -23.81 8.23
N ARG A 75 -1.84 -22.75 8.85
CA ARG A 75 -2.30 -22.25 10.16
C ARG A 75 -3.69 -21.64 10.13
N LEU A 76 -4.24 -21.27 8.97
CA LEU A 76 -5.63 -20.84 8.89
C LEU A 76 -6.58 -21.95 9.36
N SER A 77 -6.40 -23.16 8.83
CA SER A 77 -7.31 -24.28 9.09
C SER A 77 -6.96 -25.14 10.30
N ASN A 78 -5.79 -24.93 10.93
CA ASN A 78 -5.27 -25.83 11.97
C ASN A 78 -4.92 -25.06 13.25
N GLY A 79 -5.62 -25.39 14.35
CA GLY A 79 -5.32 -24.93 15.71
C GLY A 79 -4.50 -25.95 16.50
N ILE A 80 -3.78 -25.49 17.54
CA ILE A 80 -3.04 -26.35 18.47
C ILE A 80 -3.99 -27.24 19.27
N ASN A 81 -5.10 -26.67 19.72
CA ASN A 81 -6.12 -27.32 20.54
C ASN A 81 -7.43 -26.52 20.44
N GLU A 82 -8.39 -26.88 21.28
CA GLU A 82 -9.69 -26.24 21.35
C GLU A 82 -9.70 -24.80 21.87
N ASP A 83 -8.64 -24.34 22.53
CA ASP A 83 -8.52 -22.96 23.02
C ASP A 83 -7.82 -22.05 21.98
N ASP A 84 -7.28 -22.64 20.91
CA ASP A 84 -6.66 -21.92 19.81
C ASP A 84 -7.72 -21.41 18.82
N ILE A 85 -8.23 -20.21 19.10
CA ILE A 85 -9.22 -19.53 18.29
C ILE A 85 -8.51 -18.68 17.22
N LEU A 86 -8.94 -18.83 15.97
CA LEU A 86 -8.56 -17.92 14.91
C LEU A 86 -9.42 -16.65 14.96
N GLU A 87 -8.80 -15.52 15.23
CA GLU A 87 -9.48 -14.22 15.24
C GLU A 87 -9.37 -13.57 13.86
N LEU A 88 -10.51 -13.12 13.31
CA LEU A 88 -10.57 -12.36 12.07
C LEU A 88 -10.93 -10.90 12.37
N GLU A 89 -10.11 -9.98 11.86
CA GLU A 89 -10.26 -8.54 12.15
C GLU A 89 -10.18 -7.70 10.87
N ILE A 90 -10.99 -6.64 10.78
CA ILE A 90 -10.77 -5.54 9.82
C ILE A 90 -10.01 -4.43 10.53
N VAL A 91 -8.84 -4.09 10.01
CA VAL A 91 -7.92 -3.13 10.61
C VAL A 91 -8.42 -1.70 10.40
N ALA A 92 -8.18 -0.82 11.37
CA ALA A 92 -8.49 0.60 11.23
C ALA A 92 -7.51 1.32 10.27
N ASP A 93 -8.03 2.21 9.43
CA ASP A 93 -7.24 3.00 8.46
C ASP A 93 -6.05 3.76 9.08
N LYS A 94 -6.11 4.07 10.39
CA LYS A 94 -5.04 4.73 11.14
C LYS A 94 -3.73 3.91 11.14
N ALA A 95 -3.80 2.57 11.10
CA ALA A 95 -2.62 1.70 11.05
C ALA A 95 -1.82 1.86 9.74
N GLY A 96 -2.50 2.22 8.63
CA GLY A 96 -1.87 2.55 7.35
C GLY A 96 -0.92 3.74 7.41
N GLN A 97 -1.09 4.64 8.39
CA GLN A 97 -0.21 5.79 8.57
C GLN A 97 1.19 5.36 9.02
N SER A 98 1.27 4.35 9.90
CA SER A 98 2.51 3.76 10.42
C SER A 98 3.17 2.72 9.50
N GLY A 99 2.62 2.48 8.30
CA GLY A 99 3.20 1.58 7.30
C GLY A 99 2.61 0.16 7.27
N ASP A 100 1.58 -0.11 8.07
CA ASP A 100 0.83 -1.37 7.99
C ASP A 100 -0.28 -1.26 6.93
N VAL A 101 -0.10 -1.93 5.80
CA VAL A 101 -1.00 -1.86 4.64
C VAL A 101 -2.08 -2.95 4.64
N ARG A 102 -2.18 -3.72 5.72
CA ARG A 102 -3.11 -4.85 5.87
C ARG A 102 -4.48 -4.30 6.25
N ASP A 103 -5.50 -4.75 5.52
CA ASP A 103 -6.89 -4.34 5.69
C ASP A 103 -7.68 -5.41 6.48
N VAL A 104 -7.36 -6.69 6.28
CA VAL A 104 -7.94 -7.83 7.03
C VAL A 104 -6.81 -8.65 7.66
N LEU A 105 -6.95 -9.01 8.94
CA LEU A 105 -6.02 -9.87 9.66
C LEU A 105 -6.66 -11.20 10.04
N ALA A 106 -5.85 -12.26 10.04
CA ALA A 106 -6.17 -13.55 10.62
C ALA A 106 -5.09 -13.88 11.66
N ILE A 107 -5.48 -14.01 12.92
CA ILE A 107 -4.57 -14.03 14.07
C ILE A 107 -4.83 -15.27 14.91
N ARG A 108 -3.75 -15.97 15.30
CA ARG A 108 -3.76 -17.01 16.33
C ARG A 108 -2.80 -16.65 17.43
N SER A 109 -3.33 -16.07 18.50
CA SER A 109 -2.55 -15.57 19.64
C SER A 109 -1.74 -16.68 20.32
N LEU A 110 -2.30 -17.88 20.48
CA LEU A 110 -1.57 -19.02 21.07
C LEU A 110 -0.40 -19.50 20.20
N GLN A 111 -0.51 -19.36 18.88
CA GLN A 111 0.55 -19.70 17.93
C GLN A 111 1.58 -18.59 17.74
N LYS A 112 1.33 -17.37 18.25
CA LYS A 112 2.08 -16.15 17.93
C LYS A 112 2.21 -15.96 16.41
N TRP A 113 1.10 -16.19 15.71
CA TRP A 113 1.04 -16.16 14.26
C TRP A 113 -0.08 -15.26 13.77
N GLU A 114 0.21 -14.50 12.73
CA GLU A 114 -0.76 -13.71 12.00
C GLU A 114 -0.39 -13.65 10.52
N ILE A 115 -1.40 -13.49 9.68
CA ILE A 115 -1.24 -13.01 8.30
C ILE A 115 -2.19 -11.84 8.08
N GLY A 116 -1.85 -10.97 7.14
CA GLY A 116 -2.79 -9.96 6.69
C GLY A 116 -2.99 -9.93 5.20
N ILE A 117 -4.10 -9.33 4.82
CA ILE A 117 -4.57 -9.16 3.47
C ILE A 117 -4.71 -7.68 3.19
N SER A 118 -4.04 -7.21 2.14
CA SER A 118 -4.28 -5.87 1.59
C SER A 118 -5.27 -5.99 0.44
N ALA A 119 -6.50 -5.58 0.66
CA ALA A 119 -7.59 -5.66 -0.30
C ALA A 119 -7.53 -4.46 -1.26
N LYS A 120 -7.53 -4.74 -2.57
CA LYS A 120 -7.50 -3.70 -3.61
C LYS A 120 -8.56 -3.98 -4.66
N ASN A 121 -9.34 -2.95 -5.01
CA ASN A 121 -10.31 -2.99 -6.11
C ASN A 121 -9.72 -2.22 -7.31
N ASN A 122 -9.23 -2.95 -8.31
CA ASN A 122 -8.61 -2.40 -9.54
C ASN A 122 -7.44 -1.43 -9.32
N HIS A 123 -6.74 -1.49 -8.18
CA HIS A 123 -5.69 -0.52 -7.84
C HIS A 123 -4.35 -1.18 -7.53
N ARG A 124 -3.31 -0.79 -8.28
CA ARG A 124 -1.94 -1.30 -8.13
C ARG A 124 -1.00 -0.36 -7.40
N ALA A 125 -1.33 0.94 -7.32
CA ALA A 125 -0.44 1.94 -6.74
C ALA A 125 -0.13 1.64 -5.27
N VAL A 126 1.00 2.19 -4.83
CA VAL A 126 1.55 2.00 -3.49
C VAL A 126 1.24 3.24 -2.63
N LYS A 127 1.89 3.43 -1.49
CA LYS A 127 1.63 4.60 -0.64
C LYS A 127 1.77 5.91 -1.44
N HIS A 128 0.78 6.79 -1.38
CA HIS A 128 0.82 8.10 -2.02
C HIS A 128 1.36 9.15 -1.06
N SER A 129 2.61 9.56 -1.27
CA SER A 129 3.31 10.50 -0.40
C SER A 129 3.12 11.96 -0.85
N ARG A 130 3.42 12.89 0.06
CA ARG A 130 3.39 14.34 -0.19
C ARG A 130 4.75 14.96 0.06
N LEU A 131 5.02 16.06 -0.65
CA LEU A 131 6.10 16.99 -0.37
C LEU A 131 5.52 18.37 -0.02
N SER A 132 6.10 19.01 0.98
CA SER A 132 5.80 20.38 1.44
C SER A 132 6.90 20.83 2.41
N ASN A 133 6.90 22.10 2.80
CA ASN A 133 7.83 22.63 3.81
C ASN A 133 7.74 21.90 5.16
N ASP A 134 6.56 21.41 5.52
CA ASP A 134 6.33 20.74 6.81
C ASP A 134 6.53 19.22 6.76
N ILE A 135 7.04 18.68 5.63
CA ILE A 135 7.28 17.25 5.47
C ILE A 135 8.74 17.02 5.11
N ASP A 136 9.51 16.60 6.11
CA ASP A 136 10.81 15.96 5.89
C ASP A 136 10.56 14.52 5.40
N PHE A 137 10.78 14.27 4.11
CA PHE A 137 10.59 12.94 3.54
C PHE A 137 11.68 11.97 4.00
N GLY A 138 12.91 12.46 4.21
CA GLY A 138 14.01 11.65 4.71
C GLY A 138 13.67 11.10 6.09
N GLU A 139 13.27 11.96 7.01
CA GLU A 139 12.88 11.53 8.36
C GLU A 139 11.63 10.66 8.31
N LYS A 140 10.58 11.10 7.61
CA LYS A 140 9.29 10.40 7.63
C LYS A 140 9.30 9.06 6.91
N TRP A 141 10.06 8.91 5.84
CA TRP A 141 10.05 7.70 5.01
C TRP A 141 11.24 6.82 5.31
N LEU A 142 12.39 7.42 5.63
CA LEU A 142 13.68 6.75 5.77
C LEU A 142 14.22 6.82 7.20
N GLY A 143 13.59 7.55 8.13
CA GLY A 143 14.11 7.76 9.48
C GLY A 143 15.51 8.38 9.48
N THR A 144 15.78 9.24 8.49
CA THR A 144 17.05 9.97 8.36
C THR A 144 16.74 11.34 7.75
N PRO A 145 16.88 12.44 8.50
CA PRO A 145 16.43 13.77 8.07
C PRO A 145 17.03 14.22 6.74
N CYS A 146 16.28 14.98 5.97
CA CYS A 146 16.79 15.65 4.78
C CYS A 146 17.81 16.73 5.16
N SER A 147 18.75 16.99 4.25
CA SER A 147 19.75 18.04 4.38
C SER A 147 19.13 19.45 4.40
N GLU A 148 19.84 20.40 5.02
CA GLU A 148 19.47 21.82 4.93
C GLU A 148 19.46 22.33 3.48
N ASN A 149 20.31 21.76 2.62
CA ASN A 149 20.36 22.10 1.21
C ASN A 149 19.05 21.75 0.49
N TYR A 150 18.45 20.58 0.78
CA TYR A 150 17.14 20.21 0.26
C TYR A 150 16.08 21.27 0.60
N PHE A 151 15.99 21.64 1.88
CA PHE A 151 15.03 22.64 2.34
C PHE A 151 15.31 24.04 1.76
N THR A 152 16.57 24.41 1.58
CA THR A 152 16.95 25.68 0.95
C THR A 152 16.40 25.78 -0.48
N VAL A 153 16.36 24.67 -1.22
CA VAL A 153 15.81 24.63 -2.58
C VAL A 153 14.27 24.63 -2.58
N ILE A 154 13.62 23.82 -1.75
CA ILE A 154 12.16 23.66 -1.82
C ILE A 154 11.38 24.77 -1.10
N ASN A 155 11.93 25.35 -0.03
CA ASN A 155 11.22 26.30 0.82
C ASN A 155 10.74 27.55 0.06
N PRO A 156 11.57 28.22 -0.76
CA PRO A 156 11.12 29.39 -1.53
C PRO A 156 9.92 29.08 -2.44
N ILE A 157 9.90 27.88 -3.04
CA ILE A 157 8.85 27.46 -3.97
C ILE A 157 7.54 27.26 -3.21
N PHE A 158 7.54 26.45 -2.16
CA PHE A 158 6.33 26.19 -1.37
C PHE A 158 5.85 27.42 -0.59
N ASN A 159 6.76 28.29 -0.13
CA ASN A 159 6.40 29.59 0.46
C ASN A 159 5.71 30.49 -0.56
N GLY A 160 6.20 30.53 -1.80
CA GLY A 160 5.54 31.23 -2.91
C GLY A 160 4.13 30.69 -3.18
N LEU A 161 3.96 29.37 -3.20
CA LEU A 161 2.63 28.75 -3.33
C LEU A 161 1.70 29.09 -2.15
N ALA A 162 2.23 29.12 -0.93
CA ALA A 162 1.48 29.49 0.27
C ALA A 162 1.03 30.96 0.21
N GLN A 163 1.92 31.87 -0.22
CA GLN A 163 1.62 33.28 -0.42
C GLN A 163 0.55 33.49 -1.49
N LEU A 164 0.70 32.85 -2.67
CA LEU A 164 -0.30 32.89 -3.74
C LEU A 164 -1.68 32.41 -3.28
N ARG A 165 -1.71 31.34 -2.48
CA ARG A 165 -2.95 30.84 -1.89
C ARG A 165 -3.56 31.85 -0.92
N LYS A 166 -2.75 32.49 -0.07
CA LYS A 166 -3.21 33.50 0.90
C LYS A 166 -3.78 34.74 0.21
N GLU A 167 -3.03 35.32 -0.72
CA GLU A 167 -3.41 36.54 -1.45
C GLU A 167 -4.67 36.35 -2.29
N SER A 168 -4.82 35.17 -2.92
CA SER A 168 -6.02 34.84 -3.72
C SER A 168 -7.21 34.34 -2.90
N LYS A 169 -7.13 34.30 -1.56
CA LYS A 169 -8.13 33.67 -0.69
C LYS A 169 -8.49 32.24 -1.15
N ALA A 170 -7.47 31.48 -1.53
CA ALA A 170 -7.54 30.11 -2.05
C ALA A 170 -8.40 29.93 -3.31
N THR A 171 -8.52 30.97 -4.16
CA THR A 171 -9.27 30.88 -5.43
C THR A 171 -8.38 30.67 -6.66
N LYS A 172 -7.07 30.98 -6.57
CA LYS A 172 -6.13 30.84 -7.69
C LYS A 172 -5.95 29.37 -8.08
N THR A 173 -5.93 29.10 -9.38
CA THR A 173 -5.80 27.75 -9.94
C THR A 173 -4.40 27.51 -10.50
N TRP A 174 -3.98 26.25 -10.56
CA TRP A 174 -2.69 25.90 -11.19
C TRP A 174 -2.62 26.32 -12.65
N ALA A 175 -3.73 26.19 -13.38
CA ALA A 175 -3.83 26.61 -14.78
C ALA A 175 -3.54 28.12 -14.98
N SER A 176 -3.83 28.96 -13.98
CA SER A 176 -3.55 30.40 -14.03
C SER A 176 -2.07 30.76 -13.82
N LEU A 177 -1.21 29.81 -13.44
CA LEU A 177 0.21 30.04 -13.19
C LEU A 177 1.07 29.90 -14.46
N GLY A 178 0.49 29.51 -15.60
CA GLY A 178 1.25 29.26 -16.83
C GLY A 178 2.11 28.00 -16.71
N ASP A 179 3.40 28.10 -17.03
CA ASP A 179 4.33 26.97 -16.95
C ASP A 179 4.81 26.68 -15.51
N TYR A 180 3.89 26.15 -14.70
CA TYR A 180 4.22 25.66 -13.36
C TYR A 180 5.02 24.36 -13.38
N HIS A 181 5.13 23.67 -14.53
CA HIS A 181 5.94 22.45 -14.61
C HIS A 181 7.41 22.81 -14.49
N SER A 182 7.87 23.79 -15.27
CA SER A 182 9.27 24.22 -15.23
C SER A 182 9.60 25.03 -13.97
N THR A 183 8.65 25.79 -13.45
CA THR A 183 8.91 26.71 -12.32
C THR A 183 8.65 26.09 -10.94
N VAL A 184 7.86 25.01 -10.86
CA VAL A 184 7.51 24.35 -9.59
C VAL A 184 7.89 22.87 -9.60
N TYR A 185 7.42 22.09 -10.58
CA TYR A 185 7.61 20.63 -10.56
C TYR A 185 9.06 20.22 -10.77
N LEU A 186 9.74 20.75 -11.79
CA LEU A 186 11.11 20.39 -12.10
C LEU A 186 12.08 20.69 -10.94
N PRO A 187 12.10 21.89 -10.34
CA PRO A 187 13.00 22.15 -9.22
C PRO A 187 12.72 21.28 -7.99
N ILE A 188 11.45 21.00 -7.66
CA ILE A 188 11.09 20.12 -6.53
C ILE A 188 11.52 18.68 -6.80
N LEU A 189 11.32 18.18 -8.02
CA LEU A 189 11.74 16.84 -8.41
C LEU A 189 13.26 16.70 -8.41
N ASN A 190 13.99 17.70 -8.91
CA ASN A 190 15.46 17.72 -8.87
C ASN A 190 15.95 17.72 -7.41
N ALA A 191 15.39 18.57 -6.55
CA ALA A 191 15.74 18.59 -5.13
C ALA A 191 15.47 17.22 -4.46
N PHE A 192 14.30 16.61 -4.72
CA PHE A 192 13.98 15.28 -4.21
C PHE A 192 14.93 14.20 -4.72
N ARG A 193 15.26 14.22 -6.02
CA ARG A 193 16.20 13.30 -6.66
C ARG A 193 17.59 13.39 -6.04
N ASP A 194 18.13 14.61 -5.97
CA ASP A 194 19.48 14.85 -5.50
C ASP A 194 19.61 14.50 -4.01
N GLU A 195 18.59 14.83 -3.22
CA GLU A 195 18.52 14.48 -1.81
C GLU A 195 18.41 12.97 -1.59
N LEU A 196 17.58 12.26 -2.35
CA LEU A 196 17.47 10.80 -2.24
C LEU A 196 18.80 10.10 -2.58
N ILE A 197 19.52 10.59 -3.59
CA ILE A 197 20.85 10.07 -3.96
C ILE A 197 21.88 10.36 -2.86
N ALA A 198 21.86 11.58 -2.29
CA ALA A 198 22.75 11.94 -1.18
C ALA A 198 22.49 11.08 0.06
N LEU A 199 21.22 10.90 0.44
CA LEU A 199 20.84 10.07 1.57
C LEU A 199 21.29 8.61 1.40
N ASP A 200 21.12 8.00 0.22
CA ASP A 200 21.57 6.62 -0.02
C ASP A 200 23.10 6.48 0.01
N ARG A 201 23.82 7.46 -0.56
CA ARG A 201 25.29 7.52 -0.50
C ARG A 201 25.79 7.61 0.94
N ASP A 202 25.16 8.45 1.75
CA ASP A 202 25.61 8.75 3.11
C ASP A 202 25.13 7.68 4.11
N ASN A 203 24.15 6.85 3.73
CA ASN A 203 23.57 5.77 4.55
C ASN A 203 23.48 4.44 3.76
N PRO A 204 24.63 3.88 3.34
CA PRO A 204 24.65 2.70 2.48
C PRO A 204 23.98 1.50 3.15
N GLY A 205 23.15 0.77 2.40
CA GLY A 205 22.42 -0.39 2.91
C GLY A 205 21.10 -0.08 3.61
N VAL A 206 20.81 1.20 3.90
CA VAL A 206 19.64 1.59 4.72
C VAL A 206 18.52 2.21 3.88
N VAL A 207 18.85 3.21 3.04
CA VAL A 207 17.85 4.05 2.36
C VAL A 207 17.00 3.25 1.38
N ALA A 208 17.62 2.47 0.50
CA ALA A 208 16.89 1.63 -0.45
C ALA A 208 15.87 0.70 0.24
N GLN A 209 16.29 0.02 1.32
CA GLN A 209 15.44 -0.90 2.07
C GLN A 209 14.25 -0.16 2.70
N LYS A 210 14.52 0.94 3.41
CA LYS A 210 13.48 1.71 4.10
C LYS A 210 12.52 2.36 3.13
N LEU A 211 12.99 2.82 1.97
CA LEU A 211 12.13 3.36 0.91
C LEU A 211 11.09 2.32 0.46
N VAL A 212 11.53 1.09 0.17
CA VAL A 212 10.61 0.00 -0.21
C VAL A 212 9.65 -0.32 0.93
N GLN A 213 10.12 -0.47 2.17
CA GLN A 213 9.27 -0.76 3.32
C GLN A 213 8.22 0.33 3.56
N TYR A 214 8.60 1.60 3.42
CA TYR A 214 7.68 2.72 3.58
C TYR A 214 6.57 2.73 2.52
N LEU A 215 6.92 2.44 1.26
CA LEU A 215 6.00 2.51 0.14
C LEU A 215 5.09 1.28 0.04
N ILE A 216 5.66 0.09 0.24
CA ILE A 216 4.98 -1.19 0.04
C ILE A 216 4.30 -1.68 1.31
N GLY A 217 4.94 -1.50 2.47
CA GLY A 217 4.53 -2.04 3.76
C GLY A 217 5.72 -2.61 4.52
N ASN A 218 5.62 -2.62 5.86
CA ASN A 218 6.67 -3.15 6.74
C ASN A 218 6.35 -4.55 7.32
N GLN A 219 5.12 -5.03 7.13
CA GLN A 219 4.68 -6.36 7.54
C GLN A 219 4.59 -7.32 6.37
N ASP A 220 4.50 -8.61 6.68
CA ASP A 220 4.23 -9.66 5.72
C ASP A 220 2.73 -9.74 5.42
N PHE A 221 2.36 -9.77 4.14
CA PHE A 221 0.95 -9.77 3.73
C PHE A 221 0.71 -10.31 2.32
N TYR A 222 -0.54 -10.66 2.04
CA TYR A 222 -1.03 -10.94 0.70
C TYR A 222 -1.78 -9.73 0.14
N LYS A 223 -1.34 -9.19 -0.99
CA LYS A 223 -2.09 -8.19 -1.74
C LYS A 223 -3.09 -8.91 -2.64
N VAL A 224 -4.37 -8.72 -2.39
CA VAL A 224 -5.45 -9.31 -3.19
C VAL A 224 -6.09 -8.21 -4.03
N ILE A 225 -5.94 -8.33 -5.34
CA ILE A 225 -6.38 -7.32 -6.32
C ILE A 225 -7.56 -7.89 -7.10
N LYS A 226 -8.76 -7.43 -6.78
CA LYS A 226 -9.97 -7.68 -7.57
C LYS A 226 -9.87 -6.93 -8.90
N GLY A 227 -9.96 -7.70 -9.99
CA GLY A 227 -10.01 -7.23 -11.36
C GLY A 227 -11.36 -7.52 -12.02
N LYS A 228 -11.51 -7.13 -13.29
CA LYS A 228 -12.64 -7.59 -14.12
C LYS A 228 -12.39 -9.04 -14.55
N GLY A 229 -13.23 -9.98 -14.09
CA GLY A 229 -13.15 -11.41 -14.45
C GLY A 229 -11.90 -12.14 -13.93
N LYS A 230 -11.19 -11.56 -12.97
CA LYS A 230 -10.00 -12.17 -12.37
C LYS A 230 -9.71 -11.61 -10.99
N VAL A 231 -8.98 -12.38 -10.19
CA VAL A 231 -8.33 -11.92 -8.97
C VAL A 231 -6.84 -12.25 -9.01
N GLU A 232 -6.01 -11.27 -8.66
CA GLU A 232 -4.56 -11.43 -8.58
C GLU A 232 -4.13 -11.40 -7.11
N ILE A 233 -3.29 -12.33 -6.72
CA ILE A 233 -2.78 -12.50 -5.36
C ILE A 233 -1.26 -12.39 -5.43
N GLN A 234 -0.71 -11.42 -4.72
CA GLN A 234 0.73 -11.21 -4.60
C GLN A 234 1.15 -11.42 -3.15
N ALA A 235 2.19 -12.22 -2.89
CA ALA A 235 2.66 -12.47 -1.53
C ALA A 235 3.91 -11.63 -1.23
N TYR A 236 3.74 -10.61 -0.39
CA TYR A 236 4.83 -9.77 0.11
C TYR A 236 5.40 -10.39 1.38
N ASN A 237 6.19 -11.45 1.21
CA ASN A 237 6.85 -12.19 2.29
C ASN A 237 8.21 -11.52 2.65
N LEU A 238 8.17 -10.34 3.25
CA LEU A 238 9.35 -9.49 3.51
C LEU A 238 10.23 -10.04 4.64
N GLN A 239 9.63 -10.60 5.67
CA GLN A 239 10.28 -11.10 6.88
C GLN A 239 10.41 -12.63 6.85
N GLY A 240 9.54 -13.33 6.13
CA GLY A 240 9.57 -14.79 6.00
C GLY A 240 8.50 -15.48 6.84
N THR A 241 7.46 -14.78 7.27
CA THR A 241 6.43 -15.32 8.17
C THR A 241 5.21 -15.90 7.43
N LEU A 242 5.07 -15.60 6.14
CA LEU A 242 4.06 -16.24 5.29
C LEU A 242 4.46 -17.67 4.93
N ASN A 243 3.45 -18.49 4.61
CA ASN A 243 3.61 -19.80 3.99
C ASN A 243 4.41 -20.79 4.84
N LEU A 244 4.24 -20.71 6.17
CA LEU A 244 4.92 -21.58 7.11
C LEU A 244 4.08 -22.85 7.40
N PRO A 245 4.72 -24.02 7.55
CA PRO A 245 4.02 -25.26 7.86
C PRO A 245 3.42 -25.25 9.28
N PHE A 246 2.34 -25.99 9.48
CA PHE A 246 1.78 -26.28 10.81
C PHE A 246 2.01 -27.76 11.14
N GLY A 247 2.99 -28.05 12.01
CA GLY A 247 3.43 -29.42 12.27
C GLY A 247 3.83 -30.13 10.96
N ASN A 248 3.15 -31.24 10.65
CA ASN A 248 3.37 -32.00 9.41
C ASN A 248 2.56 -31.48 8.20
N VAL A 249 1.66 -30.51 8.40
CA VAL A 249 0.85 -29.93 7.32
C VAL A 249 1.68 -28.85 6.62
N LYS A 250 2.06 -29.11 5.38
CA LYS A 250 2.83 -28.20 4.54
C LYS A 250 1.91 -27.37 3.64
N PRO A 251 2.29 -26.14 3.30
CA PRO A 251 1.61 -25.41 2.24
C PRO A 251 1.64 -26.16 0.90
N LYS A 252 0.61 -25.98 0.07
CA LYS A 252 0.54 -26.63 -1.25
C LYS A 252 1.49 -26.03 -2.28
N ALA A 253 1.93 -24.79 -2.08
CA ALA A 253 2.94 -24.13 -2.89
C ALA A 253 3.90 -23.32 -2.02
N LYS A 254 5.11 -23.10 -2.50
CA LYS A 254 6.15 -22.34 -1.79
C LYS A 254 6.08 -20.86 -2.14
N VAL A 255 6.00 -20.01 -1.13
CA VAL A 255 6.16 -18.56 -1.24
C VAL A 255 7.56 -18.19 -0.74
N PRO A 256 8.49 -17.82 -1.64
CA PRO A 256 9.83 -17.42 -1.23
C PRO A 256 9.79 -16.10 -0.44
N LYS A 257 10.77 -15.91 0.44
CA LYS A 257 11.04 -14.61 1.06
C LYS A 257 11.45 -13.61 -0.01
N LEU A 258 10.84 -12.43 0.01
CA LEU A 258 11.12 -11.35 -0.92
C LEU A 258 12.44 -10.68 -0.53
N LYS A 259 13.30 -10.42 -1.51
CA LYS A 259 14.55 -9.69 -1.28
C LYS A 259 14.29 -8.20 -1.29
N LEU A 260 14.56 -7.53 -0.18
CA LEU A 260 14.59 -6.08 -0.09
C LEU A 260 15.88 -5.55 -0.74
N PRO A 261 15.83 -4.37 -1.37
CA PRO A 261 17.01 -3.78 -1.98
C PRO A 261 17.96 -3.25 -0.89
N THR A 262 19.24 -3.23 -1.21
CA THR A 262 20.32 -2.73 -0.34
C THR A 262 21.00 -1.48 -0.89
N ARG A 263 20.71 -1.10 -2.15
CA ARG A 263 21.28 0.11 -2.75
C ARG A 263 20.38 0.72 -3.81
N LEU A 264 20.49 2.03 -3.95
CA LEU A 264 20.00 2.78 -5.11
C LEU A 264 20.90 2.49 -6.32
N ILE A 265 20.31 2.21 -7.48
CA ILE A 265 21.06 2.09 -8.74
C ILE A 265 21.05 3.43 -9.46
N GLU A 266 19.86 4.00 -9.67
CA GLU A 266 19.71 5.30 -10.30
C GLU A 266 18.35 5.94 -9.97
N VAL A 267 18.31 7.26 -10.11
CA VAL A 267 17.09 8.07 -10.12
C VAL A 267 17.15 8.93 -11.37
N VAL A 268 16.24 8.71 -12.31
CA VAL A 268 16.23 9.39 -13.61
C VAL A 268 14.82 9.81 -13.99
N TYR A 269 14.68 10.77 -14.88
CA TYR A 269 13.36 11.07 -15.45
C TYR A 269 12.92 9.95 -16.37
N GLN A 270 11.62 9.62 -16.33
CA GLN A 270 11.03 8.80 -17.37
C GLN A 270 11.17 9.51 -18.73
N ASN A 271 11.41 8.74 -19.80
CA ASN A 271 11.57 9.30 -21.16
C ASN A 271 10.46 10.30 -21.50
N ASN A 272 10.87 11.48 -21.98
CA ASN A 272 9.99 12.59 -22.34
C ASN A 272 9.04 13.05 -21.22
N SER A 273 9.40 12.83 -19.96
CA SER A 273 8.63 13.29 -18.80
C SER A 273 9.34 14.40 -18.04
N THR A 274 8.60 15.43 -17.66
CA THR A 274 9.02 16.48 -16.72
C THR A 274 8.41 16.30 -15.33
N THR A 275 7.61 15.26 -15.13
CA THR A 275 6.82 15.06 -13.91
C THR A 275 7.07 13.74 -13.22
N THR A 276 7.76 12.80 -13.88
CA THR A 276 7.92 11.43 -13.41
C THR A 276 9.38 11.04 -13.30
N LEU A 277 9.79 10.68 -12.08
CA LEU A 277 11.07 10.02 -11.83
C LEU A 277 10.88 8.51 -11.79
N LEU A 278 11.86 7.78 -12.32
CA LEU A 278 12.05 6.36 -12.14
C LEU A 278 13.19 6.14 -11.14
N VAL A 279 12.89 5.47 -10.05
CA VAL A 279 13.84 5.06 -9.02
C VAL A 279 14.10 3.57 -9.21
N THR A 280 15.31 3.22 -9.63
CA THR A 280 15.75 1.84 -9.82
C THR A 280 16.63 1.43 -8.65
N LEU A 281 16.30 0.30 -8.01
CA LEU A 281 17.04 -0.28 -6.90
C LEU A 281 17.51 -1.69 -7.30
N ASN A 282 18.49 -2.24 -6.58
CA ASN A 282 18.89 -3.62 -6.82
C ASN A 282 17.78 -4.62 -6.45
N GLU A 283 18.01 -5.92 -6.71
CA GLU A 283 17.02 -6.99 -6.52
C GLU A 283 15.74 -6.86 -7.37
N GLY A 284 15.74 -6.03 -8.42
CA GLY A 284 14.66 -5.95 -9.42
C GLY A 284 13.53 -4.98 -9.08
N TRP A 285 13.72 -4.11 -8.09
CA TRP A 285 12.76 -3.07 -7.73
C TRP A 285 12.90 -1.84 -8.64
N GLN A 286 11.81 -1.42 -9.25
CA GLN A 286 11.72 -0.13 -9.94
C GLN A 286 10.40 0.54 -9.60
N ILE A 287 10.46 1.81 -9.19
CA ILE A 287 9.32 2.56 -8.69
C ILE A 287 9.24 3.88 -9.45
N SER A 288 8.05 4.22 -9.96
CA SER A 288 7.80 5.52 -10.56
C SER A 288 7.20 6.49 -9.55
N PHE A 289 7.66 7.73 -9.57
CA PHE A 289 7.20 8.84 -8.75
C PHE A 289 6.72 9.96 -9.66
N ARG A 290 5.41 10.02 -9.91
CA ARG A 290 4.80 11.10 -10.71
C ARG A 290 4.28 12.20 -9.80
N ILE A 291 4.89 13.38 -9.86
CA ILE A 291 4.41 14.54 -9.12
C ILE A 291 3.15 15.13 -9.76
N HIS A 292 2.18 15.51 -8.95
CA HIS A 292 0.98 16.19 -9.37
C HIS A 292 0.36 17.04 -8.25
N ASN A 293 -0.47 18.00 -8.64
CA ASN A 293 -1.33 18.75 -7.76
C ASN A 293 -2.62 17.96 -7.50
N ALA A 294 -2.97 17.77 -6.22
CA ALA A 294 -4.17 17.03 -5.83
C ALA A 294 -5.48 17.79 -6.08
N SER A 295 -5.39 19.12 -6.20
CA SER A 295 -6.48 20.06 -6.30
C SER A 295 -6.28 20.95 -7.51
N SER A 296 -7.35 21.39 -8.16
CA SER A 296 -7.27 22.40 -9.22
C SER A 296 -6.83 23.76 -8.70
N ARG A 297 -7.01 24.01 -7.39
CA ARG A 297 -6.57 25.22 -6.68
C ARG A 297 -5.13 25.06 -6.19
N VAL A 298 -4.41 26.18 -6.13
CA VAL A 298 -3.03 26.22 -5.64
C VAL A 298 -2.98 25.80 -4.17
N GLU A 299 -2.10 24.85 -3.88
CA GLU A 299 -1.82 24.32 -2.54
C GLU A 299 -0.30 24.32 -2.31
N PRO A 300 0.19 24.67 -1.11
CA PRO A 300 1.60 24.61 -0.77
C PRO A 300 2.05 23.17 -0.46
N SER A 301 1.56 22.21 -1.24
CA SER A 301 1.93 20.80 -1.15
C SER A 301 1.72 20.13 -2.49
N LEU A 302 2.56 19.16 -2.81
CA LEU A 302 2.44 18.31 -3.99
C LEU A 302 2.30 16.86 -3.58
N LYS A 303 1.63 16.07 -4.42
CA LYS A 303 1.47 14.62 -4.22
C LYS A 303 2.32 13.86 -5.24
N PHE A 304 2.81 12.71 -4.80
CA PHE A 304 3.25 11.67 -5.70
C PHE A 304 2.13 10.67 -5.95
N ASP A 305 1.93 10.35 -7.23
CA ASP A 305 1.32 9.09 -7.65
C ASP A 305 2.46 8.10 -7.85
N ILE A 306 2.52 7.09 -6.98
CA ILE A 306 3.65 6.17 -6.86
C ILE A 306 3.22 4.79 -7.32
N ASN A 307 3.91 4.24 -8.32
CA ASN A 307 3.61 2.91 -8.85
C ASN A 307 4.84 2.01 -8.86
N LEU A 308 4.62 0.74 -8.56
CA LEU A 308 5.63 -0.30 -8.73
C LEU A 308 5.70 -0.66 -10.21
N VAL A 309 6.79 -0.27 -10.87
CA VAL A 309 7.04 -0.54 -12.30
C VAL A 309 7.55 -1.95 -12.49
N SER A 310 8.50 -2.37 -11.66
CA SER A 310 8.97 -3.74 -11.57
C SER A 310 9.17 -4.14 -10.11
N SER A 311 9.05 -5.44 -9.88
CA SER A 311 9.22 -6.07 -8.58
C SER A 311 10.23 -7.21 -8.71
N PRO A 312 10.85 -7.67 -7.61
CA PRO A 312 11.77 -8.79 -7.65
C PRO A 312 11.16 -10.02 -8.32
N HIS A 313 11.96 -10.78 -9.06
CA HIS A 313 11.53 -12.06 -9.65
C HIS A 313 11.08 -13.09 -8.60
N THR A 314 11.47 -12.90 -7.33
CA THR A 314 11.01 -13.71 -6.21
C THR A 314 9.64 -13.30 -5.69
N LEU A 315 9.01 -12.23 -6.19
CA LEU A 315 7.64 -11.91 -5.81
C LEU A 315 6.71 -13.02 -6.32
N PHE A 316 6.07 -13.72 -5.39
CA PHE A 316 5.06 -14.71 -5.73
C PHE A 316 3.80 -13.99 -6.23
N VAL A 317 3.35 -14.33 -7.44
CA VAL A 317 2.13 -13.79 -8.04
C VAL A 317 1.31 -14.93 -8.63
N ASN A 318 0.02 -14.97 -8.29
CA ASN A 318 -0.94 -15.88 -8.90
C ASN A 318 -2.15 -15.08 -9.42
N THR A 319 -2.67 -15.44 -10.58
CA THR A 319 -3.89 -14.87 -11.14
C THR A 319 -4.91 -15.98 -11.36
N LEU A 320 -6.07 -15.83 -10.73
CA LEU A 320 -7.21 -16.72 -10.88
C LEU A 320 -8.24 -16.04 -11.79
N PHE A 321 -8.67 -16.71 -12.85
CA PHE A 321 -9.71 -16.21 -13.75
C PHE A 321 -11.08 -16.68 -13.28
N LEU A 322 -12.02 -15.73 -13.22
CA LEU A 322 -13.41 -15.96 -12.88
C LEU A 322 -14.12 -16.13 -14.23
N GLY A 323 -14.67 -17.32 -14.47
CA GLY A 323 -15.40 -17.66 -15.70
C GLY A 323 -16.60 -16.76 -15.95
#